data_AF-A0A0L0FK71-F1
#
_entry.id   AF-A0A0L0FK71-F1
#
_cell.length_a   1.000
_cell.length_b   1.000
_cell.length_c   1.000
_cell.angle_alpha   90.00
_cell.angle_beta   90.00
_cell.angle_gamma   90.00
#
_symmetry.space_group_name_H-M   'P 1'
#
loop_
_entity.id
_entity.type
_entity.pdbx_description
1 polymer ?
#
loop_
_entity_poly.entity_id
_entity_poly.type
_entity_poly.pdbx_seq_one_letter_code
_entity_poly.pdbx_strand_id
1 'polypeptide(L)'
;MTSGALSFGGLVGMALSKYHGYEPRFFQAYVSLFVVGLGSIMFHTTLMYKYQMADELPMSWGSLVWFYTIGNHYDKPGEQQYNWKPILLFGIANSLFFIFVTQEYPAIFQVRAKWTFIESTFDVETYIELRSGSY
;
A
#
# COMPACT_ATOMS: atom_id res chain seq x y z
N MET A 1 -13.52 1.24 -5.63
CA MET A 1 -14.20 -0.02 -5.20
C MET A 1 -13.22 -1.10 -4.76
N THR A 2 -11.97 -1.09 -5.21
CA THR A 2 -10.93 -2.10 -4.89
C THR A 2 -10.37 -2.00 -3.47
N SER A 3 -10.11 -0.79 -2.95
CA SER A 3 -9.49 -0.58 -1.62
C SER A 3 -10.37 -1.05 -0.44
N GLY A 4 -11.70 -0.86 -0.55
CA GLY A 4 -12.66 -1.32 0.46
C GLY A 4 -12.71 -2.85 0.57
N ALA A 5 -12.61 -3.55 -0.56
CA ALA A 5 -12.54 -5.01 -0.58
C ALA A 5 -11.26 -5.52 0.10
N LEU A 6 -10.16 -4.80 -0.05
CA LEU A 6 -8.87 -5.16 0.55
C LEU A 6 -8.89 -4.99 2.08
N SER A 7 -9.43 -3.88 2.59
CA SER A 7 -9.67 -3.72 4.04
C SER A 7 -10.63 -4.78 4.59
N PHE A 8 -11.74 -5.05 3.89
CA PHE A 8 -12.70 -6.06 4.32
C PHE A 8 -12.07 -7.46 4.34
N GLY A 9 -11.33 -7.83 3.29
CA GLY A 9 -10.60 -9.10 3.22
C GLY A 9 -9.57 -9.25 4.33
N GLY A 10 -8.86 -8.17 4.68
CA GLY A 10 -7.95 -8.15 5.83
C GLY A 10 -8.68 -8.42 7.15
N LEU A 11 -9.82 -7.77 7.40
CA LEU A 11 -10.64 -7.99 8.60
C LEU A 11 -11.16 -9.42 8.72
N VAL A 12 -11.71 -9.95 7.63
CA VAL A 12 -12.20 -11.33 7.56
C VAL A 12 -11.06 -12.31 7.79
N GLY A 13 -9.89 -12.10 7.16
CA GLY A 13 -8.71 -12.94 7.35
C GLY A 13 -8.17 -12.91 8.77
N MET A 14 -8.17 -11.76 9.44
CA MET A 14 -7.82 -11.65 10.86
C MET A 14 -8.77 -12.45 11.76
N ALA A 15 -10.08 -12.33 11.53
CA ALA A 15 -11.09 -13.05 12.29
C ALA A 15 -10.99 -14.57 12.11
N LEU A 16 -10.85 -15.02 10.85
CA LEU A 16 -10.70 -16.43 10.51
C LEU A 16 -9.40 -17.02 11.07
N SER A 17 -8.29 -16.29 10.98
CA SER A 17 -7.00 -16.71 11.53
C SER A 17 -7.07 -16.98 13.03
N LYS A 18 -7.76 -16.11 13.77
CA LYS A 18 -7.99 -16.28 15.21
C LYS A 18 -8.97 -17.42 15.51
N TYR A 19 -10.04 -17.54 14.73
CA TYR A 19 -11.06 -18.57 14.92
C TYR A 19 -10.51 -19.99 14.70
N HIS A 20 -9.68 -20.18 13.67
CA HIS A 20 -9.07 -21.46 13.35
C HIS A 20 -7.78 -21.75 14.13
N GLY A 21 -7.32 -20.81 14.98
CA GLY A 21 -6.11 -20.98 15.77
C GLY A 21 -4.84 -21.07 14.92
N TYR A 22 -4.82 -20.36 13.77
CA TYR A 22 -3.61 -20.29 12.95
C TYR A 22 -2.49 -19.54 13.67
N GLU A 23 -1.26 -19.80 13.22
CA GLU A 23 -0.10 -19.18 13.83
C GLU A 23 -0.15 -17.65 13.73
N PRO A 24 0.43 -16.93 14.72
CA PRO A 24 0.39 -15.47 14.78
C PRO A 24 0.89 -14.76 13.51
N ARG A 25 1.79 -15.39 12.74
CA ARG A 25 2.28 -14.88 11.45
C ARG A 25 1.17 -14.64 10.43
N PHE A 26 0.18 -15.52 10.34
CA PHE A 26 -0.95 -15.35 9.42
C PHE A 26 -1.86 -14.21 9.87
N PHE A 27 -2.08 -14.07 11.19
CA PHE A 27 -2.80 -12.92 11.73
C PHE A 27 -2.09 -11.60 11.38
N GLN A 28 -0.77 -11.53 11.56
CA GLN A 28 0.04 -10.35 11.21
C GLN A 28 -0.02 -10.03 9.70
N ALA A 29 -0.03 -11.04 8.82
CA ALA A 29 -0.18 -10.85 7.38
C ALA A 29 -1.54 -10.26 6.99
N TYR A 30 -2.62 -10.63 7.69
CA TYR A 30 -3.94 -10.03 7.47
C TYR A 30 -4.10 -8.65 8.11
N VAL A 31 -3.42 -8.37 9.23
CA VAL A 31 -3.31 -7.01 9.79
C VAL A 31 -2.65 -6.08 8.78
N SER A 32 -1.55 -6.51 8.13
CA SER A 32 -0.86 -5.67 7.15
C SER A 32 -1.74 -5.38 5.93
N LEU A 33 -2.47 -6.37 5.41
CA LEU A 33 -3.49 -6.17 4.38
C LEU A 33 -4.55 -5.15 4.80
N PHE A 34 -5.08 -5.24 6.01
CA PHE A 34 -6.08 -4.30 6.49
C PHE A 34 -5.56 -2.85 6.51
N VAL A 35 -4.34 -2.64 7.02
CA VAL A 35 -3.70 -1.32 7.10
C VAL A 35 -3.45 -0.73 5.70
N VAL A 36 -2.99 -1.54 4.74
CA VAL A 36 -2.85 -1.13 3.34
C VAL A 36 -4.19 -0.67 2.76
N GLY A 37 -5.26 -1.44 3.00
CA GLY A 37 -6.59 -1.07 2.52
C GLY A 37 -7.07 0.28 3.08
N LEU A 38 -6.80 0.55 4.37
CA LEU A 38 -7.12 1.83 5.00
C LEU A 38 -6.31 2.98 4.40
N GLY A 39 -5.00 2.79 4.21
CA GLY A 39 -4.11 3.74 3.53
C GLY A 39 -4.63 4.09 2.15
N SER A 40 -4.97 3.06 1.37
CA SER A 40 -5.51 3.20 0.03
C SER A 40 -6.85 3.94 -0.02
N ILE A 41 -7.77 3.68 0.92
CA ILE A 41 -9.03 4.43 1.02
C ILE A 41 -8.77 5.91 1.30
N MET A 42 -7.88 6.23 2.26
CA MET A 42 -7.53 7.60 2.59
C MET A 42 -6.87 8.32 1.41
N PHE A 43 -5.99 7.65 0.66
CA PHE A 43 -5.36 8.22 -0.52
C PHE A 43 -6.36 8.46 -1.65
N HIS A 44 -7.16 7.47 -2.02
CA HIS A 44 -8.11 7.60 -3.14
C HIS A 44 -9.24 8.59 -2.88
N THR A 45 -9.57 8.85 -1.60
CA THR A 45 -10.60 9.83 -1.24
C THR A 45 -10.09 11.27 -1.19
N THR A 46 -8.80 11.48 -0.93
CA THR A 46 -8.25 12.83 -0.70
C THR A 46 -7.23 13.27 -1.74
N LEU A 47 -6.56 12.32 -2.42
CA LEU A 47 -5.45 12.53 -3.35
C LEU A 47 -4.29 13.38 -2.77
N MET A 48 -4.17 13.44 -1.44
CA MET A 48 -3.07 14.20 -0.83
C MET A 48 -1.83 13.33 -0.69
N TYR A 49 -0.67 13.95 -0.92
CA TYR A 49 0.65 13.32 -0.80
C TYR A 49 0.85 12.58 0.54
N LYS A 50 0.41 13.20 1.65
CA LYS A 50 0.51 12.60 2.98
C LYS A 50 -0.18 11.22 3.05
N TYR A 51 -1.31 11.07 2.37
CA TYR A 51 -2.06 9.82 2.36
C TYR A 51 -1.54 8.84 1.29
N GLN A 52 -0.91 9.31 0.21
CA GLN A 52 -0.16 8.45 -0.71
C GLN A 52 0.96 7.69 0.03
N MET A 53 1.72 8.41 0.86
CA MET A 53 2.75 7.78 1.70
C MET A 53 2.13 6.80 2.71
N ALA A 54 0.92 7.08 3.21
CA ALA A 54 0.17 6.18 4.07
C ALA A 54 -0.39 4.94 3.34
N ASP A 55 -0.37 4.89 2.02
CA ASP A 55 -0.72 3.70 1.21
C ASP A 55 0.54 2.90 0.84
N GLU A 56 1.58 3.58 0.34
CA GLU A 56 2.80 2.97 -0.16
C GLU A 56 3.70 2.37 0.93
N LEU A 57 3.85 3.04 2.08
CA LEU A 57 4.70 2.55 3.17
C LEU A 57 4.16 1.26 3.81
N PRO A 58 2.87 1.19 4.20
CA PRO A 58 2.30 -0.05 4.71
C PRO A 58 2.33 -1.19 3.69
N MET A 59 2.26 -0.91 2.38
CA MET A 59 2.36 -1.93 1.34
C MET A 59 3.75 -2.58 1.32
N SER A 60 4.81 -1.76 1.42
CA SER A 60 6.19 -2.23 1.52
C SER A 60 6.40 -3.07 2.79
N TRP A 61 6.02 -2.56 3.96
CA TRP A 61 6.15 -3.31 5.22
C TRP A 61 5.28 -4.56 5.25
N GLY A 62 4.08 -4.50 4.69
CA GLY A 62 3.20 -5.65 4.55
C GLY A 62 3.85 -6.74 3.71
N SER A 63 4.43 -6.40 2.56
CA SER A 63 5.14 -7.37 1.71
C SER A 63 6.25 -8.12 2.46
N LEU A 64 6.95 -7.46 3.39
CA LEU A 64 7.97 -8.09 4.23
C LEU A 64 7.38 -9.12 5.19
N VAL A 65 6.21 -8.85 5.77
CA VAL A 65 5.47 -9.82 6.60
C VAL A 65 5.05 -11.04 5.76
N TRP A 66 4.64 -10.81 4.50
CA TRP A 66 4.31 -11.90 3.58
C TRP A 66 5.54 -12.74 3.20
N PHE A 67 6.66 -12.11 2.86
CA PHE A 67 7.92 -12.81 2.60
C PHE A 67 8.41 -13.59 3.82
N TYR A 68 8.28 -13.02 5.01
CA TYR A 68 8.58 -13.73 6.26
C TYR A 68 7.67 -14.96 6.41
N THR A 69 6.37 -14.80 6.19
CA THR A 69 5.41 -15.91 6.34
C THR A 69 5.68 -17.04 5.35
N ILE A 70 5.99 -16.71 4.09
CA ILE A 70 6.32 -17.69 3.04
C ILE A 70 7.67 -18.35 3.30
N GLY A 71 8.68 -17.57 3.69
CA GLY A 71 10.02 -18.08 3.97
C GLY A 71 10.06 -19.10 5.11
N ASN A 72 9.15 -18.97 6.08
CA ASN A 72 8.98 -19.91 7.20
C ASN A 72 7.81 -20.89 6.98
N HIS A 73 7.29 -21.06 5.77
CA HIS A 73 6.08 -21.87 5.54
C HIS A 73 6.25 -23.35 5.93
N TYR A 74 7.45 -23.90 5.72
CA TYR A 74 7.78 -25.29 6.06
C TYR A 74 8.23 -25.48 7.51
N ASP A 75 8.36 -24.38 8.26
CA ASP A 75 8.83 -24.41 9.63
C ASP A 75 7.74 -24.92 10.56
N LYS A 76 8.12 -25.84 11.45
CA LYS A 76 7.26 -26.24 12.56
C LYS A 76 7.05 -25.05 13.51
N PRO A 77 5.93 -25.01 14.25
CA PRO A 77 5.71 -23.95 15.23
C PRO A 77 6.88 -23.85 16.22
N GLY A 78 7.59 -22.71 16.21
CA GLY A 78 8.73 -22.44 17.08
C GLY A 78 10.11 -22.84 16.54
N GLU A 79 10.20 -23.55 15.41
CA GLU A 79 11.48 -23.86 14.75
C GLU A 79 11.72 -22.90 13.59
N GLN A 80 12.40 -21.77 13.84
CA GLN A 80 12.67 -20.80 12.80
C GLN A 80 13.90 -21.21 11.96
N GLN A 81 13.70 -21.59 10.69
CA GLN A 81 14.79 -21.92 9.77
C GLN A 81 15.16 -20.73 8.88
N TYR A 82 14.20 -19.86 8.57
CA TYR A 82 14.45 -18.71 7.70
C TYR A 82 15.11 -17.55 8.45
N ASN A 83 16.24 -17.08 7.93
CA ASN A 83 16.96 -15.93 8.48
C ASN A 83 16.17 -14.64 8.24
N TRP A 84 15.57 -14.08 9.28
CA TRP A 84 14.75 -12.86 9.24
C TRP A 84 15.57 -11.56 9.14
N LYS A 85 16.87 -11.59 9.43
CA LYS A 85 17.76 -10.42 9.39
C LYS A 85 17.77 -9.66 8.06
N PRO A 86 17.83 -10.29 6.87
CA PRO A 86 17.72 -9.58 5.58
C PRO A 86 16.39 -8.85 5.40
N ILE A 87 15.27 -9.43 5.87
CA ILE A 87 13.96 -8.78 5.82
C ILE A 87 13.95 -7.53 6.70
N LEU A 88 14.48 -7.63 7.92
CA LEU A 88 14.61 -6.50 8.83
C LEU A 88 15.47 -5.39 8.21
N LEU A 89 16.64 -5.76 7.65
CA LEU A 89 17.56 -4.80 7.05
C LEU A 89 16.92 -4.07 5.86
N PHE A 90 16.18 -4.79 5.00
CA PHE A 90 15.42 -4.18 3.91
C PHE A 90 14.34 -3.24 4.44
N GLY A 91 13.60 -3.63 5.48
CA GLY A 91 12.58 -2.76 6.09
C GLY A 91 13.16 -1.47 6.67
N ILE A 92 14.32 -1.54 7.32
CA ILE A 92 15.04 -0.36 7.82
C ILE A 92 15.50 0.52 6.65
N ALA A 93 16.16 -0.07 5.65
CA ALA A 93 16.65 0.66 4.48
C ALA A 93 15.50 1.36 3.72
N ASN A 94 14.38 0.67 3.54
CA ASN A 94 13.18 1.23 2.90
C ASN A 94 12.60 2.39 3.72
N SER A 95 12.53 2.25 5.04
CA SER A 95 12.04 3.33 5.92
C SER A 95 12.95 4.56 5.88
N LEU A 96 14.27 4.37 5.88
CA LEU A 96 15.24 5.46 5.74
C LEU A 96 15.15 6.15 4.38
N PHE A 97 14.98 5.38 3.30
CA PHE A 97 14.75 5.91 1.96
C PHE A 97 13.49 6.78 1.91
N PHE A 98 12.38 6.32 2.48
CA PHE A 98 11.14 7.11 2.54
C PHE A 98 11.30 8.38 3.38
N ILE A 99 11.97 8.31 4.54
CA ILE A 99 12.27 9.50 5.35
C ILE A 99 13.06 10.51 4.52
N PHE A 100 14.14 10.09 3.86
CA PHE A 100 14.95 10.94 2.99
C PHE A 100 14.11 11.60 1.88
N VAL A 101 13.32 10.81 1.15
CA VAL A 101 12.46 11.31 0.06
C VAL A 101 11.42 12.31 0.57
N THR A 102 10.82 12.07 1.75
CA THR A 102 9.82 12.98 2.32
C THR A 102 10.41 14.31 2.80
N GLN A 103 11.69 14.35 3.18
CA GLN A 103 12.38 15.57 3.60
C GLN A 103 12.84 16.40 2.40
N GLU A 104 13.36 15.75 1.34
CA GLU A 104 14.01 16.48 0.22
C GLU A 104 13.10 16.72 -0.99
N TYR A 105 12.09 15.89 -1.25
CA TYR A 105 11.30 15.95 -2.49
C TYR A 105 9.77 15.85 -2.30
N PRO A 106 9.13 16.66 -1.44
CA PRO A 106 7.66 16.69 -1.37
C PRO A 106 6.99 17.14 -2.70
N ALA A 107 7.73 17.83 -3.57
CA ALA A 107 7.21 18.46 -4.78
C ALA A 107 7.14 17.56 -6.02
N ILE A 108 8.07 16.61 -6.22
CA ILE A 108 8.16 15.81 -7.46
C ILE A 108 6.91 14.95 -7.69
N PHE A 109 6.35 14.38 -6.62
CA PHE A 109 5.14 13.56 -6.71
C PHE A 109 3.85 14.38 -6.87
N GLN A 110 3.77 15.56 -6.24
CA GLN A 110 2.64 16.47 -6.40
C GLN A 110 2.58 17.09 -7.80
N VAL A 111 3.74 17.39 -8.40
CA VAL A 111 3.85 17.94 -9.75
C VAL A 111 3.34 16.95 -10.78
N ARG A 112 3.67 15.65 -10.68
CA ARG A 112 3.15 14.62 -11.59
C ARG A 112 1.62 14.48 -11.50
N ALA A 113 1.06 14.40 -10.29
CA ALA A 113 -0.39 14.29 -10.09
C ALA A 113 -1.15 15.53 -10.60
N LYS A 114 -0.61 16.74 -10.36
CA LYS A 114 -1.18 17.98 -10.92
C LYS A 114 -1.10 18.06 -12.44
N TRP A 115 0.01 17.65 -13.03
CA TRP A 115 0.16 17.62 -14.49
C TRP A 115 -0.84 16.67 -15.16
N THR A 116 -1.03 15.46 -14.61
CA THR A 116 -1.98 14.49 -15.18
C THR A 116 -3.44 14.97 -15.06
N PHE A 117 -3.79 15.67 -13.97
CA PHE A 117 -5.11 16.29 -13.84
C PHE A 117 -5.32 17.41 -14.88
N ILE A 118 -4.33 18.28 -15.07
CA ILE A 118 -4.38 19.36 -16.07
C ILE A 118 -4.51 18.78 -17.49
N GLU A 119 -3.69 17.79 -17.87
CA GLU A 119 -3.78 17.11 -19.17
C GLU A 119 -5.18 16.51 -19.39
N SER A 120 -5.76 15.87 -18.38
CA SER A 120 -7.12 15.32 -18.48
C SER A 120 -8.21 16.38 -18.63
N THR A 121 -7.97 17.61 -18.14
CA THR A 121 -8.93 18.71 -18.25
C THR A 121 -8.92 19.30 -19.67
N PHE A 122 -7.72 19.47 -20.24
CA PHE A 122 -7.55 19.93 -21.62
C PHE A 122 -8.14 18.94 -22.63
N ASP A 123 -8.00 17.64 -22.41
CA ASP A 123 -8.57 16.61 -23.29
C ASP A 123 -10.11 16.62 -23.27
N VAL A 124 -10.70 16.89 -22.10
CA VAL A 124 -12.16 17.01 -21.93
C VAL A 124 -12.71 18.28 -22.59
N GLU A 125 -12.05 19.42 -22.44
CA GLU A 125 -12.46 20.66 -23.11
C GLU A 125 -12.37 20.53 -24.63
N THR A 126 -11.27 19.98 -25.15
CA THR A 126 -11.10 19.71 -26.58
C THR A 126 -12.18 18.76 -27.12
N TYR A 127 -12.52 17.71 -26.36
CA TYR A 127 -13.60 16.79 -26.72
C TYR A 127 -14.98 17.46 -26.73
N ILE A 128 -15.25 18.37 -25.79
CA ILE A 128 -16.51 19.12 -25.72
C ILE A 128 -16.62 20.11 -26.88
N GLU A 129 -15.54 20.83 -27.21
CA GLU A 129 -15.49 21.75 -28.35
C GLU A 129 -15.79 21.01 -29.66
N LEU A 130 -15.10 19.90 -29.92
CA LEU A 130 -15.31 19.05 -31.10
C LEU A 130 -16.75 18.51 -31.19
N ARG A 131 -17.39 18.22 -30.06
CA ARG A 131 -18.77 17.73 -30.01
C ARG A 131 -19.82 18.84 -30.16
N SER A 132 -19.50 20.06 -29.72
CA SER A 132 -20.43 21.20 -29.73
C SER A 132 -20.59 21.85 -31.10
N GLY A 133 -19.72 21.55 -32.06
CA GLY A 133 -19.77 22.12 -33.43
C GLY A 133 -19.53 23.63 -33.46
N SER A 134 -19.02 24.21 -32.39
CA SER A 134 -18.74 25.64 -32.26
C SER A 134 -17.32 25.92 -32.76
N TYR A 135 -17.20 26.19 -34.06
CA TYR A 135 -16.02 26.87 -34.63
C TYR A 135 -16.39 28.32 -34.94
#